data_AF-A0A7V4XBS8-F1
#
_entry.id   AF-A0A7V4XBS8-F1
#
_cell.length_a   1.000
_cell.length_b   1.000
_cell.length_c   1.000
_cell.angle_alpha   90.00
_cell.angle_beta   90.00
_cell.angle_gamma   90.00
#
_symmetry.space_group_name_H-M   'P 1'
#
loop_
_entity.id
_entity.type
_entity.pdbx_description
1 polymer ?
#
loop_
_entity_poly.entity_id
_entity_poly.type
_entity_poly.pdbx_seq_one_letter_code
_entity_poly.pdbx_strand_id
1 'polypeptide(L)'
;MRLLTYSSFGRKTHVVFKKRKSHPRRGSNGYPTEVVVNMLKSALRQGQQIILNVLEANPQGLTLQELRQAAGVGPHEQGQFGRRVRELRAWYNLPCIKKNGKYVYILKGEKPNNDGFDPEPISPTQAARIRNRDGYRCQSCGKTPGEDGVKLHIDHKIPRSWGGSREDSNLWTLCSECNEGKKNLFASYDAEQMKQLMKYQSVHKRIAELLHMYQGQWVDSDLIEFVANAVDWQQDWQKRLRELRYPVIGLDIESRRAKRGTRFISQYKLNNWVVLPNDPSAASRHYEQERAKANRSKKP
;
A
#
# COMPACT_ATOMS: atom_id res chain seq x y z
N MET A 1 -24.53 -3.47 -39.59
CA MET A 1 -25.51 -2.37 -39.49
C MET A 1 -26.84 -2.96 -39.03
N ARG A 2 -27.11 -2.94 -37.72
CA ARG A 2 -28.44 -3.19 -37.14
C ARG A 2 -28.48 -2.48 -35.79
N LEU A 3 -29.13 -1.32 -35.81
CA LEU A 3 -29.51 -0.52 -34.66
C LEU A 3 -30.56 -1.30 -33.85
N LEU A 4 -30.36 -1.37 -32.54
CA LEU A 4 -31.44 -1.57 -31.57
C LEU A 4 -31.23 -0.59 -30.41
N THR A 5 -31.96 0.51 -30.49
CA THR A 5 -32.29 1.44 -29.41
C THR A 5 -33.31 0.80 -28.47
N TYR A 6 -33.24 1.03 -27.15
CA TYR A 6 -34.38 1.24 -26.23
C TYR A 6 -33.78 1.63 -24.86
N SER A 7 -33.92 2.90 -24.45
CA SER A 7 -34.94 3.41 -23.53
C SER A 7 -34.47 3.52 -22.09
N SER A 8 -34.33 4.78 -21.69
CA SER A 8 -34.18 5.29 -20.34
C SER A 8 -35.44 5.01 -19.50
N PHE A 9 -35.26 4.38 -18.34
CA PHE A 9 -36.19 4.47 -17.23
C PHE A 9 -35.43 4.83 -15.95
N GLY A 10 -35.62 6.07 -15.52
CA GLY A 10 -35.18 6.54 -14.22
C GLY A 10 -36.04 5.93 -13.12
N ARG A 11 -35.40 5.42 -12.06
CA ARG A 11 -35.99 5.33 -10.74
C ARG A 11 -35.11 6.13 -9.78
N LYS A 12 -35.64 7.27 -9.35
CA LYS A 12 -35.13 8.04 -8.22
C LYS A 12 -35.41 7.24 -6.95
N THR A 13 -34.41 6.56 -6.41
CA THR A 13 -34.48 6.06 -5.03
C THR A 13 -34.04 7.20 -4.11
N HIS A 14 -35.01 7.80 -3.40
CA HIS A 14 -34.75 8.69 -2.27
C HIS A 14 -34.05 7.89 -1.17
N VAL A 15 -32.73 8.07 -1.04
CA VAL A 15 -31.99 7.59 0.14
C VAL A 15 -32.07 8.67 1.21
N VAL A 16 -32.90 8.43 2.21
CA VAL A 16 -32.99 9.24 3.43
C VAL A 16 -31.66 9.12 4.18
N PHE A 17 -30.87 10.20 4.18
CA PHE A 17 -29.67 10.31 5.01
C PHE A 17 -30.06 10.39 6.48
N LYS A 18 -30.02 9.25 7.20
CA LYS A 18 -29.95 9.27 8.67
C LYS A 18 -28.61 9.88 9.08
N LYS A 19 -28.64 11.07 9.70
CA LYS A 19 -27.49 11.71 10.36
C LYS A 19 -26.76 10.69 11.24
N ARG A 20 -25.54 10.30 10.86
CA ARG A 20 -24.67 9.49 11.73
C ARG A 20 -24.20 10.36 12.89
N LYS A 21 -24.47 9.91 14.11
CA LYS A 21 -23.97 10.50 15.35
C LYS A 21 -22.44 10.60 15.30
N SER A 22 -21.92 11.80 15.55
CA SER A 22 -20.51 12.12 15.74
C SER A 22 -19.92 11.24 16.85
N HIS A 23 -18.92 10.43 16.51
CA HIS A 23 -18.13 9.71 17.51
C HIS A 23 -17.13 10.68 18.17
N PRO A 24 -16.98 10.66 19.50
CA PRO A 24 -16.09 11.58 20.20
C PRO A 24 -14.63 11.30 19.86
N ARG A 25 -13.87 12.37 19.60
CA ARG A 25 -12.41 12.34 19.45
C ARG A 25 -11.80 11.82 20.75
N ARG A 26 -11.17 10.64 20.73
CA ARG A 26 -10.36 10.16 21.86
C ARG A 26 -8.99 10.84 21.81
N GLY A 27 -8.70 11.55 22.90
CA GLY A 27 -7.45 12.27 23.12
C GLY A 27 -6.24 11.34 23.23
N SER A 28 -5.11 11.92 22.88
CA SER A 28 -3.75 11.44 23.09
C SER A 28 -3.39 11.44 24.58
N ASN A 29 -3.18 10.24 25.16
CA ASN A 29 -2.15 9.92 26.15
C ASN A 29 -2.45 8.55 26.78
N GLY A 30 -1.41 7.74 27.00
CA GLY A 30 -1.49 6.57 27.87
C GLY A 30 -0.83 5.34 27.27
N TYR A 31 0.17 4.84 27.98
CA TYR A 31 0.84 3.54 27.82
C TYR A 31 -0.15 2.40 27.49
N PRO A 32 0.30 1.35 26.76
CA PRO A 32 -0.58 0.23 26.45
C PRO A 32 -1.10 -0.41 27.75
N THR A 33 -2.41 -0.35 27.97
CA THR A 33 -3.06 -1.03 29.09
C THR A 33 -2.95 -2.55 28.87
N GLU A 34 -2.83 -3.33 29.96
CA GLU A 34 -2.83 -4.81 29.94
C GLU A 34 -3.97 -5.42 29.09
N VAL A 35 -5.07 -4.68 28.93
CA VAL A 35 -6.22 -5.06 28.08
C VAL A 35 -5.83 -5.17 26.59
N VAL A 36 -4.97 -4.28 26.07
CA VAL A 36 -4.51 -4.33 24.66
C VAL A 36 -3.56 -5.50 24.45
N VAL A 37 -2.67 -5.76 25.41
CA VAL A 37 -1.74 -6.90 25.40
C VAL A 37 -2.51 -8.22 25.41
N ASN A 38 -3.57 -8.33 26.22
CA ASN A 38 -4.43 -9.51 26.27
C ASN A 38 -5.29 -9.69 25.01
N MET A 39 -5.71 -8.62 24.32
CA MET A 39 -6.40 -8.70 23.03
C MET A 39 -5.47 -9.14 21.88
N LEU A 40 -4.18 -8.77 21.91
CA LEU A 40 -3.23 -9.20 20.88
C LEU A 40 -2.84 -10.68 21.03
N LYS A 41 -2.66 -11.15 22.27
CA LYS A 41 -2.39 -12.56 22.57
C LYS A 41 -3.57 -13.48 22.19
N SER A 42 -4.81 -13.00 22.31
CA SER A 42 -6.00 -13.78 21.92
C SER A 42 -6.23 -13.88 20.40
N ALA A 43 -5.62 -13.00 19.60
CA ALA A 43 -5.65 -13.07 18.14
C ALA A 43 -4.66 -14.11 17.55
N LEU A 44 -3.68 -14.56 18.35
CA LEU A 44 -2.70 -15.55 17.94
C LEU A 44 -3.25 -16.98 18.06
N ARG A 45 -2.91 -17.82 17.10
CA ARG A 45 -3.20 -19.26 17.19
C ARG A 45 -2.31 -19.90 18.26
N GLN A 46 -2.75 -21.01 18.84
CA GLN A 46 -2.00 -21.75 19.88
C GLN A 46 -0.52 -21.97 19.51
N GLY A 47 -0.23 -22.39 18.27
CA GLY A 47 1.13 -22.58 17.79
C GLY A 47 1.96 -21.29 17.66
N GLN A 48 1.33 -20.13 17.44
CA GLN A 48 2.01 -18.84 17.42
C GLN A 48 2.28 -18.33 18.86
N GLN A 49 1.36 -18.58 19.79
CA GLN A 49 1.54 -18.22 21.21
C GLN A 49 2.74 -18.95 21.82
N ILE A 50 2.92 -20.24 21.52
CA ILE A 50 4.08 -21.01 21.98
C ILE A 50 5.39 -20.39 21.47
N ILE A 51 5.44 -20.05 20.18
CA ILE A 51 6.63 -19.42 19.57
C ILE A 51 6.92 -18.06 20.22
N LEU A 52 5.88 -17.26 20.46
CA LEU A 52 6.02 -15.96 21.12
C LEU A 52 6.60 -16.12 22.52
N ASN A 53 6.07 -17.02 23.35
CA ASN A 53 6.57 -17.26 24.70
C ASN A 53 8.06 -17.67 24.71
N VAL A 54 8.48 -18.51 23.75
CA VAL A 54 9.89 -18.90 23.59
C VAL A 54 10.76 -17.68 23.23
N LEU A 55 10.28 -16.81 22.32
CA LEU A 55 11.00 -15.60 21.94
C LEU A 55 11.10 -14.59 23.09
N GLU A 56 10.02 -14.41 23.87
CA GLU A 56 9.99 -13.55 25.05
C GLU A 56 11.00 -14.01 26.12
N ALA A 57 11.15 -15.33 26.31
CA ALA A 57 12.13 -15.91 27.23
C ALA A 57 13.59 -15.81 26.73
N ASN A 58 13.83 -15.43 25.46
CA ASN A 58 15.15 -15.44 24.83
C ASN A 58 15.47 -14.11 24.11
N PRO A 59 15.69 -13.00 24.85
CA PRO A 59 15.89 -11.66 24.27
C PRO A 59 17.13 -11.54 23.37
N GLN A 60 18.14 -12.39 23.55
CA GLN A 60 19.34 -12.48 22.70
C GLN A 60 19.05 -12.96 21.27
N GLY A 61 17.88 -13.59 21.09
CA GLY A 61 17.40 -14.21 19.86
C GLY A 61 17.80 -15.67 19.71
N LEU A 62 17.07 -16.38 18.85
CA LEU A 62 17.26 -17.80 18.58
C LEU A 62 17.28 -18.07 17.07
N THR A 63 18.03 -19.06 16.65
CA THR A 63 17.95 -19.60 15.29
C THR A 63 16.62 -20.33 15.08
N LEU A 64 16.25 -20.58 13.82
CA LEU A 64 15.01 -21.30 13.51
C LEU A 64 14.98 -22.70 14.13
N GLN A 65 16.13 -23.38 14.18
CA GLN A 65 16.27 -24.72 14.77
C GLN A 65 16.10 -24.70 16.28
N GLU A 66 16.76 -23.76 16.97
CA GLU A 66 16.65 -23.59 18.43
C GLU A 66 15.22 -23.20 18.82
N LEU A 67 14.58 -22.29 18.06
CA LEU A 67 13.17 -21.92 18.25
C LEU A 67 12.25 -23.12 18.14
N ARG A 68 12.47 -23.98 17.14
CA ARG A 68 11.65 -25.17 16.93
C ARG A 68 11.79 -26.15 18.08
N GLN A 69 13.02 -26.38 18.52
CA GLN A 69 13.32 -27.28 19.63
C GLN A 69 12.70 -26.77 20.94
N ALA A 70 12.89 -25.49 21.26
CA ALA A 70 12.33 -24.86 22.45
C ALA A 70 10.79 -24.78 22.42
N ALA A 71 10.19 -24.67 21.23
CA ALA A 71 8.73 -24.70 21.06
C ALA A 71 8.14 -26.12 21.10
N GLY A 72 8.95 -27.17 21.28
CA GLY A 72 8.49 -28.56 21.36
C GLY A 72 7.92 -29.10 20.04
N VAL A 73 8.23 -28.49 18.91
CA VAL A 73 7.65 -28.86 17.60
C VAL A 73 8.43 -30.03 16.99
N GLY A 74 7.75 -31.18 16.90
CA GLY A 74 8.31 -32.43 16.41
C GLY A 74 8.76 -32.37 14.93
N PRO A 75 9.54 -33.36 14.46
CA PRO A 75 10.13 -33.34 13.11
C PRO A 75 9.11 -33.28 11.96
N HIS A 76 7.92 -33.83 12.13
CA HIS A 76 6.88 -33.88 11.10
C HIS A 76 6.14 -32.55 10.90
N GLU A 77 6.27 -31.59 11.82
CA GLU A 77 5.63 -30.26 11.73
C GLU A 77 6.57 -29.16 11.24
N GLN A 78 7.82 -29.52 10.88
CA GLN A 78 8.88 -28.61 10.46
C GLN A 78 8.46 -27.68 9.31
N GLY A 79 7.71 -28.21 8.33
CA GLY A 79 7.40 -27.52 7.08
C GLY A 79 6.64 -26.20 7.24
N GLN A 80 5.86 -26.05 8.33
CA GLN A 80 5.08 -24.83 8.59
C GLN A 80 5.66 -23.96 9.72
N PHE A 81 6.65 -24.44 10.47
CA PHE A 81 7.16 -23.73 11.65
C PHE A 81 7.76 -22.36 11.29
N GLY A 82 8.66 -22.31 10.31
CA GLY A 82 9.25 -21.04 9.86
C GLY A 82 8.24 -20.07 9.23
N ARG A 83 7.09 -20.58 8.75
CA ARG A 83 5.96 -19.72 8.34
C ARG A 83 5.29 -19.11 9.57
N ARG A 84 4.94 -19.91 10.58
CA ARG A 84 4.32 -19.44 11.84
C ARG A 84 5.19 -18.38 12.54
N VAL A 85 6.51 -18.59 12.59
CA VAL A 85 7.45 -17.58 13.13
C VAL A 85 7.36 -16.26 12.35
N ARG A 86 7.31 -16.32 11.02
CA ARG A 86 7.21 -15.10 10.18
C ARG A 86 5.85 -14.42 10.28
N GLU A 87 4.78 -15.17 10.52
CA GLU A 87 3.43 -14.61 10.72
C GLU A 87 3.36 -13.71 11.96
N LEU A 88 4.17 -13.97 13.01
CA LEU A 88 4.28 -13.08 14.18
C LEU A 88 4.72 -11.66 13.82
N ARG A 89 5.41 -11.46 12.69
CA ARG A 89 5.81 -10.12 12.22
C ARG A 89 4.63 -9.21 11.90
N ALA A 90 3.41 -9.75 11.78
CA ALA A 90 2.23 -8.95 11.63
C ALA A 90 1.97 -8.11 12.89
N TRP A 91 2.20 -8.66 14.08
CA TRP A 91 1.95 -8.01 15.37
C TRP A 91 3.21 -7.55 16.10
N TYR A 92 4.38 -8.13 15.79
CA TYR A 92 5.62 -7.88 16.54
C TYR A 92 6.76 -7.41 15.64
N ASN A 93 7.67 -6.62 16.20
CA ASN A 93 8.94 -6.29 15.58
C ASN A 93 9.90 -7.47 15.76
N LEU A 94 9.97 -8.35 14.75
CA LEU A 94 10.73 -9.60 14.77
C LEU A 94 11.77 -9.65 13.63
N PRO A 95 12.85 -8.85 13.71
CA PRO A 95 13.96 -8.90 12.76
C PRO A 95 14.62 -10.28 12.76
N CYS A 96 15.10 -10.67 11.58
CA CYS A 96 15.96 -11.83 11.39
C CYS A 96 17.33 -11.32 10.96
N ILE A 97 18.32 -11.42 11.86
CA ILE A 97 19.65 -10.88 11.65
C ILE A 97 20.67 -12.00 11.54
N LYS A 98 21.72 -11.78 10.76
CA LYS A 98 22.83 -12.73 10.66
C LYS A 98 23.81 -12.48 11.81
N LYS A 99 23.97 -13.45 12.72
CA LYS A 99 24.98 -13.46 13.80
C LYS A 99 25.81 -14.74 13.67
N ASN A 100 27.14 -14.60 13.64
CA ASN A 100 28.08 -15.74 13.57
C ASN A 100 27.73 -16.75 12.46
N GLY A 101 27.38 -16.26 11.27
CA GLY A 101 27.00 -17.10 10.13
C GLY A 101 25.58 -17.68 10.16
N LYS A 102 24.85 -17.55 11.27
CA LYS A 102 23.48 -18.06 11.44
C LYS A 102 22.44 -16.95 11.47
N TYR A 103 21.23 -17.25 11.00
CA TYR A 103 20.09 -16.34 11.05
C TYR A 103 19.34 -16.48 12.37
N VAL A 104 19.21 -15.38 13.10
CA VAL A 104 18.67 -15.34 14.46
C VAL A 104 17.47 -14.40 14.48
N TYR A 105 16.34 -14.88 15.02
CA TYR A 105 15.12 -14.10 15.21
C TYR A 105 15.16 -13.45 16.59
N ILE A 106 14.96 -12.13 16.66
CA ILE A 106 14.97 -11.36 17.90
C ILE A 106 13.64 -10.63 18.03
N LEU A 107 12.94 -10.82 19.15
CA LEU A 107 11.74 -10.06 19.46
C LEU A 107 12.13 -8.70 20.05
N LYS A 108 11.86 -7.61 19.31
CA LYS A 108 12.13 -6.23 19.75
C LYS A 108 10.92 -5.54 20.41
N GLY A 109 9.81 -6.26 20.59
CA GLY A 109 8.57 -5.75 21.15
C GLY A 109 7.41 -5.74 20.16
N GLU A 110 6.27 -5.23 20.61
CA GLU A 110 5.03 -5.11 19.84
C GLU A 110 5.16 -4.03 18.75
N LYS A 111 4.43 -4.21 17.65
CA LYS A 111 4.21 -3.13 16.69
C LYS A 111 3.12 -2.21 17.25
N PRO A 112 3.31 -0.88 17.22
CA PRO A 112 2.26 0.02 17.62
C PRO A 112 1.05 -0.16 16.69
N ASN A 113 -0.13 -0.45 17.26
CA ASN A 113 -1.42 -0.59 16.56
C ASN A 113 -1.91 0.72 15.87
N ASN A 114 -1.07 1.75 15.81
CA ASN A 114 -1.43 3.13 15.45
C ASN A 114 -1.33 3.42 13.95
N ASP A 115 -0.91 2.44 13.14
CA ASP A 115 -0.57 2.62 11.73
C ASP A 115 -1.67 2.14 10.76
N GLY A 116 -2.81 1.67 11.27
CA GLY A 116 -3.90 1.14 10.44
C GLY A 116 -3.56 -0.19 9.76
N PHE A 117 -2.48 -0.86 10.19
CA PHE A 117 -2.11 -2.18 9.68
C PHE A 117 -3.11 -3.22 10.21
N ASP A 118 -3.87 -3.83 9.30
CA ASP A 118 -4.72 -4.98 9.62
C ASP A 118 -3.90 -6.28 9.41
N PRO A 119 -3.53 -6.97 10.49
CA PRO A 119 -2.75 -8.20 10.41
C PRO A 119 -3.58 -9.40 9.95
N GLU A 120 -4.90 -9.28 9.89
CA GLU A 120 -5.77 -10.39 9.56
C GLU A 120 -5.53 -10.89 8.13
N PRO A 121 -5.57 -12.22 7.92
CA PRO A 121 -5.58 -12.78 6.58
C PRO A 121 -6.87 -12.40 5.85
N ILE A 122 -6.79 -12.27 4.53
CA ILE A 122 -7.98 -12.15 3.68
C ILE A 122 -8.81 -13.43 3.84
N SER A 123 -10.06 -13.28 4.28
CA SER A 123 -10.95 -14.42 4.50
C SER A 123 -11.33 -15.11 3.18
N PRO A 124 -11.69 -16.41 3.19
CA PRO A 124 -12.17 -17.09 1.98
C PRO A 124 -13.37 -16.40 1.33
N THR A 125 -14.30 -15.90 2.14
CA THR A 125 -15.48 -15.15 1.69
C THR A 125 -15.09 -13.84 1.02
N GLN A 126 -14.17 -13.08 1.62
CA GLN A 126 -13.66 -11.85 1.01
C GLN A 126 -12.94 -12.17 -0.31
N ALA A 127 -12.11 -13.20 -0.34
CA ALA A 127 -11.40 -13.60 -1.55
C ALA A 127 -12.34 -14.02 -2.68
N ALA A 128 -13.40 -14.79 -2.38
CA ALA A 128 -14.41 -15.17 -3.36
C ALA A 128 -15.14 -13.94 -3.92
N ARG A 129 -15.52 -12.98 -3.05
CA ARG A 129 -16.15 -11.72 -3.45
C ARG A 129 -15.27 -10.89 -4.39
N ILE A 130 -13.99 -10.75 -4.10
CA ILE A 130 -13.04 -10.02 -4.96
C ILE A 130 -12.88 -10.71 -6.32
N ARG A 131 -12.72 -12.05 -6.35
CA ARG A 131 -12.65 -12.78 -7.62
C ARG A 131 -13.90 -12.59 -8.47
N ASN A 132 -15.07 -12.62 -7.86
CA ASN A 132 -16.34 -12.43 -8.56
C ASN A 132 -16.46 -11.01 -9.13
N ARG A 133 -16.11 -9.97 -8.35
CA ARG A 133 -16.04 -8.58 -8.82
C ARG A 133 -15.10 -8.44 -10.03
N ASP A 134 -13.97 -9.11 -9.97
CA ASP A 134 -12.90 -9.07 -10.97
C ASP A 134 -13.16 -10.03 -12.16
N GLY A 135 -14.33 -10.67 -12.22
CA GLY A 135 -14.74 -11.57 -13.30
C GLY A 135 -13.91 -12.85 -13.42
N TYR A 136 -13.27 -13.27 -12.32
CA TYR A 136 -12.31 -14.38 -12.30
C TYR A 136 -11.18 -14.23 -13.33
N ARG A 137 -10.67 -13.00 -13.51
CA ARG A 137 -9.56 -12.71 -14.41
C ARG A 137 -8.45 -11.96 -13.69
N CYS A 138 -7.22 -12.15 -14.16
CA CYS A 138 -6.12 -11.31 -13.72
C CYS A 138 -6.35 -9.86 -14.15
N GLN A 139 -6.38 -8.94 -13.18
CA GLN A 139 -6.60 -7.52 -13.42
C GLN A 139 -5.40 -6.79 -14.04
N SER A 140 -4.27 -7.48 -14.20
CA SER A 140 -3.07 -6.94 -14.85
C SER A 140 -2.91 -7.43 -16.29
N CYS A 141 -3.06 -8.73 -16.55
CA CYS A 141 -2.82 -9.31 -17.88
C CYS A 141 -4.05 -9.93 -18.55
N GLY A 142 -5.20 -9.99 -17.87
CA GLY A 142 -6.44 -10.54 -18.42
C GLY A 142 -6.56 -12.07 -18.41
N LYS A 143 -5.48 -12.80 -18.14
CA LYS A 143 -5.46 -14.28 -18.10
C LYS A 143 -6.51 -14.84 -17.15
N THR A 144 -7.09 -15.99 -17.51
CA THR A 144 -8.16 -16.67 -16.77
C THR A 144 -7.76 -18.08 -16.35
N PRO A 145 -8.41 -18.69 -15.33
CA PRO A 145 -8.14 -20.07 -14.93
C PRO A 145 -8.47 -21.13 -16.00
N GLY A 146 -9.16 -20.75 -17.08
CA GLY A 146 -9.42 -21.65 -18.21
C GLY A 146 -8.21 -21.79 -19.14
N GLU A 147 -7.18 -20.96 -18.98
CA GLU A 147 -5.90 -21.10 -19.67
C GLU A 147 -4.95 -21.98 -18.84
N ASP A 148 -4.18 -22.83 -19.53
CA ASP A 148 -3.31 -23.80 -18.87
C ASP A 148 -2.28 -23.14 -17.93
N GLY A 149 -2.17 -23.69 -16.72
CA GLY A 149 -1.22 -23.25 -15.70
C GLY A 149 -1.55 -21.93 -14.99
N VAL A 150 -2.68 -21.29 -15.29
CA VAL A 150 -3.06 -20.01 -14.67
C VAL A 150 -3.73 -20.23 -13.30
N LYS A 151 -3.03 -19.82 -12.24
CA LYS A 151 -3.59 -19.76 -10.88
C LYS A 151 -3.80 -18.31 -10.43
N LEU A 152 -5.00 -18.00 -9.96
CA LEU A 152 -5.36 -16.68 -9.46
C LEU A 152 -5.20 -16.55 -7.94
N HIS A 153 -4.67 -15.41 -7.53
CA HIS A 153 -4.46 -15.00 -6.15
C HIS A 153 -5.12 -13.65 -5.90
N ILE A 154 -5.52 -13.39 -4.65
CA ILE A 154 -5.89 -12.04 -4.22
C ILE A 154 -4.64 -11.36 -3.69
N ASP A 155 -4.36 -10.19 -4.24
CA ASP A 155 -3.26 -9.34 -3.82
C ASP A 155 -3.78 -7.97 -3.35
N HIS A 156 -2.92 -7.17 -2.74
CA HIS A 156 -3.21 -5.79 -2.39
C HIS A 156 -2.66 -4.88 -3.49
N LYS A 157 -3.43 -3.91 -4.00
CA LYS A 157 -2.95 -2.94 -4.98
C LYS A 157 -1.78 -2.14 -4.39
N ILE A 158 -1.99 -1.50 -3.25
CA ILE A 158 -0.94 -0.96 -2.38
C ILE A 158 -0.42 -2.10 -1.50
N PRO A 159 0.89 -2.42 -1.54
CA PRO A 159 1.47 -3.44 -0.66
C PRO A 159 1.17 -3.18 0.82
N ARG A 160 0.90 -4.24 1.58
CA ARG A 160 0.78 -4.17 3.04
C ARG A 160 2.00 -3.55 3.72
N SER A 161 3.20 -3.80 3.17
CA SER A 161 4.45 -3.21 3.64
C SER A 161 4.47 -1.68 3.52
N TRP A 162 3.67 -1.10 2.63
CA TRP A 162 3.54 0.34 2.43
C TRP A 162 2.27 0.91 3.10
N GLY A 163 1.61 0.14 3.97
CA GLY A 163 0.38 0.55 4.67
C GLY A 163 -0.91 0.32 3.90
N GLY A 164 -0.91 -0.51 2.84
CA GLY A 164 -2.14 -0.86 2.12
C GLY A 164 -3.16 -1.60 2.98
N SER A 165 -4.42 -1.15 2.94
CA SER A 165 -5.53 -1.71 3.72
C SER A 165 -6.05 -3.04 3.16
N ARG A 166 -6.79 -3.80 3.98
CA ARG A 166 -7.53 -5.00 3.55
C ARG A 166 -8.93 -4.68 2.99
N GLU A 167 -9.24 -3.40 2.79
CA GLU A 167 -10.52 -3.01 2.19
C GLU A 167 -10.59 -3.49 0.74
N ASP A 168 -11.78 -3.85 0.29
CA ASP A 168 -12.00 -4.38 -1.06
C ASP A 168 -11.48 -3.43 -2.16
N SER A 169 -11.50 -2.12 -1.92
CA SER A 169 -10.95 -1.08 -2.83
C SER A 169 -9.46 -1.27 -3.12
N ASN A 170 -8.70 -1.77 -2.13
CA ASN A 170 -7.27 -2.05 -2.22
C ASN A 170 -6.98 -3.52 -2.56
N LEU A 171 -7.98 -4.37 -2.73
CA LEU A 171 -7.77 -5.76 -3.16
C LEU A 171 -8.06 -5.93 -4.65
N TRP A 172 -7.36 -6.88 -5.28
CA TRP A 172 -7.56 -7.24 -6.68
C TRP A 172 -7.01 -8.64 -6.98
N THR A 173 -7.48 -9.22 -8.09
CA THR A 173 -7.15 -10.56 -8.53
C THR A 173 -5.98 -10.55 -9.50
N LEU A 174 -4.92 -11.30 -9.22
CA LEU A 174 -3.73 -11.45 -10.08
C LEU A 174 -3.41 -12.91 -10.36
N CYS A 175 -2.85 -13.22 -11.54
CA CYS A 175 -2.24 -14.53 -11.78
C CYS A 175 -0.92 -14.66 -11.01
N SER A 176 -0.42 -15.88 -10.82
CA SER A 176 0.85 -16.14 -10.12
C SER A 176 2.01 -15.29 -10.65
N GLU A 177 2.16 -15.22 -11.98
CA GLU A 177 3.22 -14.48 -12.67
C GLU A 177 3.17 -12.97 -12.37
N CYS A 178 2.01 -12.33 -12.56
CA CYS A 178 1.84 -10.91 -12.27
C CYS A 178 2.00 -10.60 -10.78
N ASN A 179 1.48 -11.47 -9.90
CA ASN A 179 1.61 -11.32 -8.45
C ASN A 179 3.06 -11.40 -7.99
N GLU A 180 3.84 -12.32 -8.54
CA GLU A 180 5.26 -12.46 -8.21
C GLU A 180 6.10 -11.33 -8.79
N GLY A 181 5.88 -10.95 -10.06
CA GLY A 181 6.51 -9.78 -10.66
C GLY A 181 6.26 -8.50 -9.87
N LYS A 182 5.00 -8.31 -9.41
CA LYS A 182 4.64 -7.19 -8.54
C LYS A 182 5.42 -7.21 -7.22
N LYS A 183 5.49 -8.37 -6.54
CA LYS A 183 6.25 -8.49 -5.28
C LYS A 183 7.72 -8.14 -5.47
N ASN A 184 8.35 -8.65 -6.53
CA ASN A 184 9.75 -8.40 -6.83
C ASN A 184 10.00 -6.92 -7.11
N LEU A 185 9.12 -6.27 -7.87
CA LEU A 185 9.19 -4.83 -8.12
C LEU A 185 9.10 -4.03 -6.82
N PHE A 186 8.15 -4.34 -5.93
CA PHE A 186 7.97 -3.55 -4.71
C PHE A 186 9.02 -3.83 -3.63
N ALA A 187 9.65 -5.01 -3.66
CA ALA A 187 10.73 -5.38 -2.74
C ALA A 187 12.01 -4.57 -2.96
N SER A 188 12.20 -3.91 -4.11
CA SER A 188 13.39 -3.08 -4.38
C SER A 188 13.34 -1.69 -3.74
N TYR A 189 12.23 -1.31 -3.10
CA TYR A 189 12.07 0.01 -2.47
C TYR A 189 12.12 -0.11 -0.94
N ASP A 190 12.52 0.99 -0.29
CA ASP A 190 12.43 1.09 1.16
C ASP A 190 10.96 1.15 1.60
N ALA A 191 10.52 0.11 2.31
CA ALA A 191 9.13 -0.04 2.71
C ALA A 191 8.68 1.03 3.71
N GLU A 192 9.57 1.51 4.58
CA GLU A 192 9.22 2.49 5.60
C GLU A 192 9.06 3.87 4.98
N GLN A 193 9.99 4.28 4.11
CA GLN A 193 9.88 5.53 3.35
C GLN A 193 8.58 5.55 2.53
N MET A 194 8.29 4.47 1.81
CA MET A 194 7.07 4.37 1.01
C MET A 194 5.82 4.36 1.89
N LYS A 195 5.85 3.72 3.05
CA LYS A 195 4.74 3.77 4.02
C LYS A 195 4.48 5.19 4.51
N GLN A 196 5.52 5.97 4.79
CA GLN A 196 5.34 7.39 5.17
C GLN A 196 4.76 8.21 4.03
N LEU A 197 5.25 7.98 2.80
CA LEU A 197 4.76 8.63 1.59
C LEU A 197 3.26 8.38 1.36
N MET A 198 2.79 7.14 1.55
CA MET A 198 1.38 6.77 1.36
C MET A 198 0.42 7.47 2.33
N LYS A 199 0.89 8.04 3.44
CA LYS A 199 0.04 8.75 4.42
C LYS A 199 -0.49 10.09 3.89
N TYR A 200 0.21 10.72 2.96
CA TYR A 200 -0.23 12.01 2.42
C TYR A 200 -1.49 11.82 1.57
N GLN A 201 -2.58 12.52 1.91
CA GLN A 201 -3.84 12.47 1.16
C GLN A 201 -3.77 13.23 -0.16
N SER A 202 -3.03 14.34 -0.19
CA SER A 202 -2.84 15.17 -1.39
C SER A 202 -1.95 14.45 -2.42
N VAL A 203 -2.48 14.24 -3.63
CA VAL A 203 -1.74 13.65 -4.76
C VAL A 203 -0.49 14.48 -5.07
N HIS A 204 -0.61 15.81 -5.08
CA HIS A 204 0.53 16.71 -5.29
C HIS A 204 1.63 16.47 -4.27
N LYS A 205 1.26 16.37 -2.99
CA LYS A 205 2.24 16.15 -1.92
C LYS A 205 2.90 14.78 -2.05
N ARG A 206 2.15 13.73 -2.37
CA ARG A 206 2.74 12.40 -2.65
C ARG A 206 3.74 12.44 -3.81
N ILE A 207 3.39 13.07 -4.93
CA ILE A 207 4.31 13.16 -6.08
C ILE A 207 5.56 13.99 -5.71
N ALA A 208 5.38 15.13 -5.06
CA ALA A 208 6.48 16.01 -4.68
C ALA A 208 7.45 15.35 -3.69
N GLU A 209 6.93 14.73 -2.64
CA GLU A 209 7.73 14.03 -1.63
C GLU A 209 8.43 12.79 -2.21
N LEU A 210 7.78 12.05 -3.13
CA LEU A 210 8.43 10.97 -3.86
C LEU A 210 9.64 11.49 -4.63
N LEU A 211 9.47 12.57 -5.39
CA LEU A 211 10.56 13.14 -6.17
C LEU A 211 11.67 13.73 -5.27
N HIS A 212 11.32 14.25 -4.10
CA HIS A 212 12.27 14.74 -3.11
C HIS A 212 13.11 13.61 -2.49
N MET A 213 12.50 12.44 -2.21
CA MET A 213 13.23 11.24 -1.78
C MET A 213 14.34 10.83 -2.76
N TYR A 214 14.13 11.11 -4.06
CA TYR A 214 15.06 10.81 -5.15
C TYR A 214 15.64 12.08 -5.78
N GLN A 215 15.81 13.17 -5.01
CA GLN A 215 16.27 14.44 -5.57
C GLN A 215 17.60 14.28 -6.32
N GLY A 216 17.68 14.89 -7.52
CA GLY A 216 18.82 14.74 -8.43
C GLY A 216 18.84 13.42 -9.23
N GLN A 217 17.95 12.48 -8.95
CA GLN A 217 17.85 11.20 -9.66
C GLN A 217 16.60 11.13 -10.55
N TRP A 218 16.64 10.24 -11.54
CA TRP A 218 15.52 10.00 -12.46
C TRP A 218 14.55 8.98 -11.87
N VAL A 219 13.28 9.37 -11.77
CA VAL A 219 12.17 8.54 -11.29
C VAL A 219 11.26 8.17 -12.46
N ASP A 220 10.97 6.89 -12.62
CA ASP A 220 10.11 6.36 -13.67
C ASP A 220 8.64 6.81 -13.50
N SER A 221 7.97 7.09 -14.62
CA SER A 221 6.54 7.43 -14.66
C SER A 221 5.66 6.38 -13.99
N ASP A 222 6.02 5.09 -14.11
CA ASP A 222 5.24 3.99 -13.54
C ASP A 222 5.16 4.07 -12.00
N LEU A 223 6.26 4.47 -11.35
CA LEU A 223 6.30 4.65 -9.90
C LEU A 223 5.50 5.87 -9.47
N ILE A 224 5.63 6.97 -10.22
CA ILE A 224 4.87 8.19 -9.95
C ILE A 224 3.37 7.96 -10.11
N GLU A 225 2.96 7.29 -11.19
CA GLU A 225 1.57 6.92 -11.44
C GLU A 225 1.03 6.06 -10.31
N PHE A 226 1.79 5.04 -9.90
CA PHE A 226 1.41 4.17 -8.79
C PHE A 226 1.18 4.96 -7.49
N VAL A 227 2.13 5.82 -7.11
CA VAL A 227 2.06 6.63 -5.90
C VAL A 227 0.92 7.67 -5.98
N ALA A 228 0.70 8.26 -7.15
CA ALA A 228 -0.36 9.22 -7.38
C ALA A 228 -1.75 8.57 -7.21
N ASN A 229 -1.92 7.36 -7.74
CA ASN A 229 -3.18 6.61 -7.76
C ASN A 229 -3.45 5.77 -6.51
N ALA A 230 -2.59 5.84 -5.49
CA ALA A 230 -2.69 5.05 -4.27
C ALA A 230 -4.06 5.16 -3.57
N VAL A 231 -4.65 6.36 -3.52
CA VAL A 231 -5.95 6.60 -2.86
C VAL A 231 -7.11 6.58 -3.86
N ASP A 232 -6.89 7.10 -5.07
CA ASP A 232 -7.91 7.26 -6.10
C ASP A 232 -7.29 6.98 -7.47
N TRP A 233 -7.77 5.91 -8.11
CA TRP A 233 -7.24 5.38 -9.38
C TRP A 233 -7.67 6.20 -10.61
N GLN A 234 -8.32 7.35 -10.45
CA GLN A 234 -8.80 8.20 -11.53
C GLN A 234 -8.07 9.56 -11.63
N GLN A 235 -6.93 9.72 -10.95
CA GLN A 235 -6.22 10.99 -10.93
C GLN A 235 -5.32 11.14 -12.16
N ASP A 236 -5.47 12.26 -12.88
CA ASP A 236 -4.54 12.66 -13.94
C ASP A 236 -3.21 13.08 -13.31
N TRP A 237 -2.36 12.08 -13.01
CA TRP A 237 -1.08 12.29 -12.35
C TRP A 237 -0.14 13.16 -13.18
N GLN A 238 -0.24 13.11 -14.52
CA GLN A 238 0.56 13.98 -15.38
C GLN A 238 0.16 15.45 -15.18
N LYS A 239 -1.14 15.76 -15.06
CA LYS A 239 -1.61 17.10 -14.70
C LYS A 239 -1.08 17.51 -13.33
N ARG A 240 -1.24 16.67 -12.30
CA ARG A 240 -0.78 16.98 -10.94
C ARG A 240 0.73 17.25 -10.89
N LEU A 241 1.52 16.49 -11.64
CA LEU A 241 2.96 16.70 -11.79
C LEU A 241 3.26 18.02 -12.54
N ARG A 242 2.51 18.37 -13.58
CA ARG A 242 2.66 19.68 -14.26
C ARG A 242 2.37 20.84 -13.31
N GLU A 243 1.32 20.73 -12.51
CA GLU A 243 0.93 21.77 -11.55
C GLU A 243 1.98 22.03 -10.47
N LEU A 244 2.77 21.01 -10.08
CA LEU A 244 3.90 21.19 -9.15
C LEU A 244 4.96 22.19 -9.67
N ARG A 245 5.04 22.40 -10.98
CA ARG A 245 5.94 23.39 -11.60
C ARG A 245 5.34 24.79 -11.65
N TYR A 246 4.06 24.97 -11.30
CA TYR A 246 3.45 26.30 -11.31
C TYR A 246 4.20 27.24 -10.36
N PRO A 247 4.32 28.54 -10.67
CA PRO A 247 4.99 29.51 -9.81
C PRO A 247 4.50 29.55 -8.36
N VAL A 248 3.22 29.22 -8.12
CA VAL A 248 2.63 29.15 -6.78
C VAL A 248 3.18 27.98 -5.94
N ILE A 249 3.78 26.97 -6.57
CA ILE A 249 4.49 25.87 -5.92
C ILE A 249 6.00 26.02 -6.14
N GLY A 250 6.46 26.06 -7.40
CA GLY A 250 7.83 26.43 -7.76
C GLY A 250 8.85 25.30 -7.80
N LEU A 251 8.41 24.04 -7.95
CA LEU A 251 9.35 22.92 -8.17
C LEU A 251 9.89 22.92 -9.61
N ASP A 252 11.19 22.75 -9.73
CA ASP A 252 11.92 22.51 -10.97
C ASP A 252 12.04 20.99 -11.19
N ILE A 253 11.23 20.49 -12.11
CA ILE A 253 11.13 19.08 -12.43
C ILE A 253 11.41 18.88 -13.92
N GLU A 254 12.55 18.29 -14.24
CA GLU A 254 12.86 17.89 -15.61
C GLU A 254 12.08 16.64 -16.01
N SER A 255 11.89 16.45 -17.32
CA SER A 255 11.34 15.22 -17.88
C SER A 255 12.14 14.75 -19.08
N ARG A 256 12.37 13.45 -19.20
CA ARG A 256 12.97 12.83 -20.40
C ARG A 256 12.22 11.56 -20.78
N ARG A 257 12.47 11.08 -22.00
CA ARG A 257 12.04 9.74 -22.44
C ARG A 257 13.22 8.79 -22.35
N ALA A 258 13.01 7.62 -21.76
CA ALA A 258 14.01 6.56 -21.65
C ALA A 258 13.47 5.26 -22.29
N LYS A 259 14.36 4.50 -22.94
CA LYS A 259 14.01 3.21 -23.53
C LYS A 259 14.11 2.12 -22.45
N ARG A 260 13.05 1.33 -22.28
CA ARG A 260 12.97 0.19 -21.37
C ARG A 260 12.49 -1.03 -22.14
N GLY A 261 13.45 -1.86 -22.55
CA GLY A 261 13.20 -2.98 -23.48
C GLY A 261 12.68 -2.46 -24.82
N THR A 262 11.46 -2.87 -25.19
CA THR A 262 10.78 -2.47 -26.43
C THR A 262 9.96 -1.19 -26.29
N ARG A 263 9.74 -0.69 -25.07
CA ARG A 263 8.88 0.46 -24.79
C ARG A 263 9.70 1.68 -24.41
N PHE A 264 9.11 2.86 -24.60
CA PHE A 264 9.63 4.10 -24.03
C PHE A 264 8.79 4.48 -22.82
N ILE A 265 9.46 4.91 -21.76
CA ILE A 265 8.83 5.45 -20.55
C ILE A 265 9.27 6.89 -20.36
N SER A 266 8.45 7.68 -19.66
CA SER A 266 8.85 9.00 -19.21
C SER A 266 9.55 8.88 -17.86
N GLN A 267 10.60 9.67 -17.66
CA GLN A 267 11.29 9.80 -16.38
C GLN A 267 11.29 11.27 -15.95
N TYR A 268 11.26 11.50 -14.65
CA TYR A 268 11.22 12.83 -14.06
C TYR A 268 12.33 12.97 -13.01
N LYS A 269 12.96 14.15 -12.95
CA LYS A 269 14.03 14.44 -11.99
C LYS A 269 13.72 15.77 -11.33
N LEU A 270 13.76 15.80 -10.01
CA LEU A 270 13.65 17.03 -9.22
C LEU A 270 15.02 17.67 -9.08
N ASN A 271 15.15 18.93 -9.48
CA ASN A 271 16.39 19.69 -9.39
C ASN A 271 16.46 20.53 -8.12
N ASN A 272 15.35 21.15 -7.70
CA ASN A 272 15.27 21.94 -6.47
C ASN A 272 14.13 21.46 -5.57
N TRP A 273 14.27 21.71 -4.27
CA TRP A 273 13.18 21.55 -3.32
C TRP A 273 12.73 22.91 -2.81
N VAL A 274 11.43 23.09 -2.65
CA VAL A 274 10.82 24.27 -2.04
C VAL A 274 9.84 23.84 -0.97
N VAL A 275 9.61 24.68 0.03
CA VAL A 275 8.59 24.42 1.05
C VAL A 275 7.22 24.46 0.38
N LEU A 276 6.53 23.32 0.38
CA LEU A 276 5.21 23.21 -0.24
C LEU A 276 4.16 24.04 0.52
N PRO A 277 3.16 24.61 -0.19
CA PRO A 277 1.97 25.16 0.46
C PRO A 277 1.28 24.10 1.35
N ASN A 278 0.56 24.55 2.38
CA ASN A 278 -0.19 23.65 3.26
C ASN A 278 -1.15 22.73 2.50
N ASP A 279 -1.81 23.26 1.45
CA ASP A 279 -2.58 22.48 0.49
C ASP A 279 -2.15 22.82 -0.95
N PRO A 280 -1.20 22.06 -1.53
CA PRO A 280 -0.75 22.30 -2.89
C PRO A 280 -1.86 22.10 -3.91
N SER A 281 -2.85 21.23 -3.63
CA SER A 281 -3.98 20.99 -4.53
C SER A 281 -4.92 22.19 -4.59
N ALA A 282 -5.15 22.86 -3.46
CA ALA A 282 -5.88 24.14 -3.43
C ALA A 282 -5.09 25.26 -4.11
N ALA A 283 -3.79 25.35 -3.85
CA ALA A 283 -2.92 26.37 -4.46
C ALA A 283 -2.92 26.26 -6.00
N SER A 284 -2.77 25.05 -6.54
CA SER A 284 -2.86 24.78 -7.99
C SER A 284 -4.21 25.18 -8.57
N ARG A 285 -5.31 24.80 -7.91
CA ARG A 285 -6.68 25.14 -8.38
C ARG A 285 -6.92 26.65 -8.38
N HIS A 286 -6.51 27.35 -7.34
CA HIS A 286 -6.64 28.81 -7.25
C HIS A 286 -5.83 29.48 -8.38
N TYR A 287 -4.60 29.04 -8.61
CA TYR A 287 -3.76 29.55 -9.69
C TYR A 287 -4.38 29.32 -11.08
N GLU A 288 -4.97 28.14 -11.34
CA GLU A 288 -5.68 27.88 -12.60
C GLU A 288 -6.90 28.80 -12.78
N GLN A 289 -7.66 29.06 -11.71
CA GLN A 289 -8.82 29.97 -11.74
C GLN A 289 -8.41 31.41 -12.05
N GLU A 290 -7.37 31.93 -11.40
CA GLU A 290 -6.86 33.28 -11.64
C GLU A 290 -6.32 33.43 -13.07
N ARG A 291 -5.58 32.42 -13.57
CA ARG A 291 -5.15 32.40 -14.98
C ARG A 291 -6.32 32.39 -15.94
N ALA A 292 -7.36 31.62 -15.67
CA ALA A 292 -8.55 31.56 -16.52
C ALA A 292 -9.30 32.91 -16.54
N LYS A 293 -9.43 33.57 -15.38
CA LYS A 293 -10.03 34.92 -15.28
C LYS A 293 -9.22 35.94 -16.08
N ALA A 294 -7.90 35.97 -15.90
CA ALA A 294 -7.01 36.87 -16.63
C ALA A 294 -7.02 36.62 -18.15
N ASN A 295 -7.20 35.37 -18.60
CA ASN A 295 -7.33 35.07 -20.03
C ASN A 295 -8.69 35.49 -20.59
N ARG A 296 -9.77 35.42 -19.79
CA ARG A 296 -11.11 35.89 -20.21
C ARG A 296 -11.16 37.40 -20.31
N SER A 297 -10.55 38.14 -19.39
CA SER A 297 -10.48 39.61 -19.46
C SER A 297 -9.60 40.14 -20.59
N LYS A 298 -8.73 39.30 -21.16
CA LYS A 298 -7.90 39.60 -22.34
C LYS A 298 -8.53 39.21 -23.68
N LYS A 299 -9.72 38.58 -23.66
CA LYS A 299 -10.41 38.18 -24.89
C LYS A 299 -11.23 39.38 -25.38
N PRO A 300 -10.97 39.91 -26.59
CA PRO A 300 -11.66 41.09 -27.12
C PRO A 300 -13.15 40.84 -27.32
#